data_AF-A0A8T4PC37-F1
#
_entry.id   AF-A0A8T4PC37-F1
#
_cell.length_a   1.000
_cell.length_b   1.000
_cell.length_c   1.000
_cell.angle_alpha   90.00
_cell.angle_beta   90.00
_cell.angle_gamma   90.00
#
_symmetry.space_group_name_H-M   'P 1'
#
loop_
_entity.id
_entity.type
_entity.pdbx_description
1 polymer ?
#
loop_
_entity_poly.entity_id
_entity_poly.type
_entity_poly.pdbx_seq_one_letter_code
_entity_poly.pdbx_strand_id
1 'polypeptide(L)'
;MAKTNKQIRKLGKRSRRCRSCKAKEGELHKATCRIWTKRGKPHFYYTFFCNRCGKERPKIFMVPEEEWLKVTKYYYNKTDILCRRCFNYIKRKKEEYKNKTPKKSP
;
A
#
# COMPACT_ATOMS: atom_id res chain seq x y z
N MET A 1 -37.02 -6.83 24.32
CA MET A 1 -36.69 -5.91 25.44
C MET A 1 -35.21 -5.55 25.37
N ALA A 2 -34.91 -4.31 24.98
CA ALA A 2 -33.56 -3.82 24.76
C ALA A 2 -32.82 -3.63 26.10
N LYS A 3 -31.65 -4.25 26.24
CA LYS A 3 -30.82 -4.12 27.45
C LYS A 3 -30.31 -2.68 27.55
N THR A 4 -30.59 -2.03 28.67
CA THR A 4 -30.26 -0.63 28.96
C THR A 4 -28.76 -0.33 28.93
N ASN A 5 -28.39 0.83 28.37
CA ASN A 5 -27.04 1.44 28.27
C ASN A 5 -26.24 1.58 29.59
N LYS A 6 -26.81 1.17 30.73
CA LYS A 6 -26.19 1.25 32.06
C LYS A 6 -25.16 0.14 32.31
N GLN A 7 -25.22 -0.97 31.59
CA GLN A 7 -24.24 -2.06 31.69
C GLN A 7 -22.94 -1.83 30.90
N ILE A 8 -22.94 -0.95 29.90
CA ILE A 8 -21.75 -0.62 29.09
C ILE A 8 -20.79 0.33 29.85
N ARG A 9 -21.30 1.08 30.83
CA ARG A 9 -20.54 2.11 31.57
C ARG A 9 -19.68 1.61 32.74
N LYS A 10 -19.59 0.29 32.98
CA LYS A 10 -18.70 -0.29 34.01
C LYS A 10 -17.31 -0.72 33.49
N LEU A 11 -16.98 -0.47 32.22
CA LEU A 11 -15.59 -0.54 31.72
C LEU A 11 -14.84 0.78 31.98
N GLY A 12 -15.02 1.32 33.19
CA GLY A 12 -14.31 2.50 33.66
C GLY A 12 -12.81 2.27 33.71
N LYS A 13 -12.10 2.78 32.71
CA LYS A 13 -10.92 3.65 32.86
C LYS A 13 -9.85 3.21 33.86
N ARG A 14 -9.51 1.93 33.96
CA ARG A 14 -8.14 1.57 34.39
C ARG A 14 -7.29 1.65 33.14
N SER A 15 -6.60 2.78 32.95
CA SER A 15 -5.54 2.88 31.95
C SER A 15 -4.61 1.68 32.15
N ARG A 16 -4.75 0.65 31.31
CA ARG A 16 -4.00 -0.59 31.46
C ARG A 16 -2.58 -0.28 31.00
N ARG A 17 -1.78 0.27 31.89
CA ARG A 17 -0.34 0.39 31.68
C ARG A 17 0.20 -1.00 31.43
N CYS A 18 1.03 -1.14 30.40
CA CYS A 18 1.70 -2.39 30.11
C CYS A 18 2.49 -2.86 31.35
N ARG A 19 2.23 -4.07 31.86
CA ARG A 19 2.99 -4.61 33.00
C ARG A 19 4.49 -4.76 32.73
N SER A 20 4.88 -4.84 31.46
CA SER A 20 6.28 -5.05 31.05
C SER A 20 7.04 -3.75 30.78
N CYS A 21 6.41 -2.72 30.20
CA CYS A 21 7.10 -1.48 29.83
C CYS A 21 6.43 -0.19 30.36
N LYS A 22 5.35 -0.33 31.12
CA LYS A 22 4.52 0.75 31.70
C LYS A 22 3.83 1.70 30.70
N ALA A 23 3.98 1.47 29.39
CA ALA A 23 3.31 2.24 28.33
C ALA A 23 1.79 2.27 28.54
N LYS A 24 1.18 3.44 28.36
CA LYS A 24 -0.27 3.64 28.42
C LYS A 24 -0.93 3.26 27.09
N GLU A 25 -2.25 3.15 27.11
CA GLU A 25 -3.04 2.96 25.90
C GLU A 25 -2.82 4.13 24.93
N GLY A 26 -2.43 3.82 23.69
CA GLY A 26 -2.05 4.79 22.66
C GLY A 26 -0.55 5.14 22.59
N GLU A 27 0.27 4.74 23.57
CA GLU A 27 1.72 4.96 23.53
C GLU A 27 2.47 3.79 22.87
N LEU A 28 3.60 4.09 22.22
CA LEU A 28 4.50 3.06 21.70
C LEU A 28 5.18 2.29 22.83
N HIS A 29 5.17 0.96 22.74
CA HIS A 29 5.90 0.09 23.66
C HIS A 29 7.41 0.13 23.35
N LYS A 30 8.25 -0.05 24.38
CA LYS A 30 9.70 -0.28 24.19
C LYS A 30 9.93 -1.55 23.34
N ALA A 31 10.96 -1.54 22.49
CA ALA A 31 11.30 -2.69 21.64
C ALA A 31 11.56 -4.00 22.43
N THR A 32 12.03 -3.89 23.67
CA THR A 32 12.27 -5.01 24.59
C THR A 32 11.02 -5.44 25.37
N CYS A 33 9.87 -4.80 25.15
CA CYS A 33 8.63 -5.12 25.85
C CYS A 33 8.14 -6.52 25.47
N ARG A 34 7.90 -7.37 26.49
CA ARG A 34 7.46 -8.76 26.31
C ARG A 34 6.16 -8.89 25.51
N ILE A 35 5.29 -7.88 25.56
CA ILE A 35 4.06 -7.84 24.75
C ILE A 35 4.39 -7.65 23.27
N TRP A 36 5.35 -6.77 22.96
CA TRP A 36 5.78 -6.50 21.59
C TRP A 36 6.55 -7.68 20.98
N THR A 37 7.33 -8.41 21.80
CA THR A 37 8.10 -9.58 21.35
C THR A 37 7.29 -10.88 21.28
N LYS A 38 6.21 -11.05 22.09
CA LYS A 38 5.39 -12.27 22.08
C LYS A 38 4.09 -12.21 21.28
N ARG A 39 3.50 -11.02 21.03
CA ARG A 39 2.20 -10.92 20.31
C ARG A 39 2.32 -10.75 18.79
N GLY A 40 3.48 -11.08 18.23
CA GLY A 40 3.70 -11.05 16.79
C GLY A 40 4.11 -9.66 16.33
N LYS A 41 5.11 -9.64 15.46
CA LYS A 41 5.53 -8.46 14.71
C LYS A 41 4.27 -7.80 14.11
N PRO A 42 4.12 -6.46 14.14
CA PRO A 42 3.03 -5.82 13.42
C PRO A 42 3.12 -6.24 11.94
N HIS A 43 2.19 -7.09 11.51
CA HIS A 43 2.03 -7.47 10.11
C HIS A 43 1.39 -6.29 9.40
N PHE A 44 2.21 -5.39 8.87
CA PHE A 44 1.74 -4.36 7.95
C PHE A 44 1.41 -5.06 6.63
N TYR A 45 0.13 -5.43 6.43
CA TYR A 45 -0.38 -5.79 5.13
C TYR A 45 -0.54 -4.52 4.30
N TYR A 46 0.56 -3.99 3.75
CA TYR A 46 0.45 -2.97 2.71
C TYR A 46 -0.07 -3.65 1.44
N THR A 47 -1.38 -3.57 1.24
CA THR A 47 -2.01 -3.89 -0.03
C THR A 47 -1.66 -2.81 -1.03
N PHE A 48 -0.94 -3.21 -2.08
CA PHE A 48 -0.65 -2.35 -3.21
C PHE A 48 -1.56 -2.71 -4.37
N PHE A 49 -1.92 -1.69 -5.14
CA PHE A 49 -2.85 -1.78 -6.26
C PHE A 49 -2.14 -1.37 -7.54
N CYS A 50 -2.58 -1.92 -8.67
CA CYS A 50 -2.18 -1.40 -9.97
C CYS A 50 -2.82 -0.02 -10.18
N ASN A 51 -2.03 1.05 -10.32
CA ASN A 51 -2.51 2.43 -10.52
C ASN A 51 -3.35 2.60 -11.79
N ARG A 52 -3.30 1.66 -12.74
CA ARG A 52 -4.10 1.69 -13.96
C ARG A 52 -5.43 0.94 -13.86
N CYS A 53 -5.43 -0.29 -13.33
CA CYS A 53 -6.62 -1.16 -13.36
C CYS A 53 -7.21 -1.47 -11.99
N GLY A 54 -6.62 -0.96 -10.90
CA GLY A 54 -7.07 -1.21 -9.54
C GLY A 54 -6.89 -2.65 -9.06
N LYS A 55 -6.27 -3.54 -9.84
CA LYS A 55 -6.03 -4.93 -9.42
C LYS A 55 -5.22 -4.93 -8.13
N GLU A 56 -5.79 -5.53 -7.08
CA GLU A 56 -5.12 -5.78 -5.81
C GLU A 56 -4.01 -6.81 -5.96
N ARG A 57 -2.88 -6.56 -5.28
CA ARG A 57 -1.70 -7.46 -5.26
C ARG A 57 -1.35 -7.99 -6.65
N PRO A 58 -1.15 -7.11 -7.65
CA PRO A 58 -0.78 -7.55 -8.98
C PRO A 58 0.50 -8.36 -8.93
N LYS A 59 0.65 -9.31 -9.87
CA LYS A 59 1.94 -9.99 -10.06
C LYS A 59 2.99 -8.93 -10.42
N ILE A 60 3.82 -8.59 -9.43
CA ILE A 60 4.91 -7.64 -9.55
C ILE A 60 5.99 -8.19 -10.47
N PHE A 61 6.63 -7.29 -11.18
CA PHE A 61 7.75 -7.55 -12.08
C PHE A 61 8.58 -6.27 -12.10
N MET A 62 9.88 -6.41 -12.33
CA MET A 62 10.77 -5.27 -12.46
C MET A 62 10.97 -4.92 -13.92
N VAL A 63 11.15 -3.64 -14.17
CA VAL A 63 11.47 -3.07 -15.48
C VAL A 63 12.65 -2.12 -15.26
N PRO A 64 13.67 -2.12 -16.13
CA PRO A 64 14.73 -1.12 -16.09
C PRO A 64 14.16 0.30 -16.09
N GLU A 65 14.81 1.22 -15.39
CA GLU A 65 14.31 2.58 -15.20
C GLU A 65 14.13 3.32 -16.54
N GLU A 66 15.04 3.10 -17.49
CA GLU A 66 15.01 3.70 -18.81
C GLU A 66 13.78 3.26 -19.59
N GLU A 67 13.45 1.97 -19.54
CA GLU A 67 12.27 1.42 -20.20
C GLU A 67 10.99 1.89 -19.52
N TRP A 68 10.98 1.93 -18.18
CA TRP A 68 9.84 2.44 -17.41
C TRP A 68 9.53 3.86 -17.83
N LEU A 69 10.50 4.77 -17.75
CA LEU A 69 10.34 6.17 -18.14
C LEU A 69 9.88 6.29 -19.60
N LYS A 70 10.50 5.56 -20.53
CA LYS A 70 10.09 5.56 -21.95
C LYS A 70 8.61 5.21 -22.12
N VAL A 71 8.09 4.27 -21.33
CA VAL A 71 6.69 3.80 -21.41
C VAL A 71 5.74 4.69 -20.62
N THR A 72 6.10 5.20 -19.44
CA THR A 72 5.15 5.80 -18.49
C THR A 72 5.27 7.31 -18.25
N LYS A 73 6.34 7.98 -18.73
CA LYS A 73 6.75 9.39 -18.44
C LYS A 73 5.66 10.43 -18.16
N TYR A 74 4.52 10.36 -18.85
CA TYR A 74 3.49 11.41 -18.78
C TYR A 74 2.35 11.14 -17.80
N TYR A 75 2.13 9.88 -17.41
CA TYR A 75 0.91 9.48 -16.70
C TYR A 75 1.16 8.81 -15.35
N TYR A 76 2.39 8.35 -15.12
CA TYR A 76 2.74 7.61 -13.90
C TYR A 76 4.09 8.06 -13.37
N ASN A 77 4.20 8.07 -12.05
CA ASN A 77 5.42 8.33 -11.30
C ASN A 77 6.30 7.07 -11.22
N LYS A 78 7.57 7.23 -10.84
CA LYS A 78 8.49 6.09 -10.58
C LYS A 78 8.02 5.20 -9.43
N THR A 79 7.25 5.76 -8.50
CA THR A 79 6.70 5.05 -7.33
C THR A 79 5.38 4.34 -7.62
N ASP A 80 4.79 4.55 -8.79
CA ASP A 80 3.51 3.94 -9.14
C ASP A 80 3.70 2.48 -9.53
N ILE A 81 2.74 1.65 -9.13
CA ILE A 81 2.78 0.22 -9.41
C ILE A 81 1.85 -0.07 -10.58
N LEU A 82 2.39 -0.73 -11.62
CA LEU A 82 1.60 -1.25 -12.73
C LEU A 82 1.69 -2.76 -12.77
N CYS A 83 0.57 -3.43 -13.01
CA CYS A 83 0.60 -4.85 -13.32
C CYS A 83 1.19 -5.09 -14.72
N ARG A 84 1.77 -6.26 -14.95
CA ARG A 84 2.41 -6.61 -16.24
C ARG A 84 1.51 -6.40 -17.45
N ARG A 85 0.22 -6.74 -17.33
CA ARG A 85 -0.79 -6.54 -18.38
C ARG A 85 -0.96 -5.06 -18.73
N CYS A 86 -1.07 -4.21 -17.71
CA CYS A 86 -1.23 -2.77 -17.86
C CYS A 86 0.01 -2.11 -18.48
N PHE A 87 1.20 -2.50 -18.01
CA PHE A 87 2.45 -2.00 -18.57
C PHE A 87 2.59 -2.36 -20.06
N ASN A 88 2.39 -3.64 -20.41
CA ASN A 88 2.46 -4.10 -21.79
C ASN A 88 1.43 -3.42 -22.69
N TYR A 89 0.22 -3.17 -22.17
CA TYR A 89 -0.79 -2.41 -22.90
C TYR A 89 -0.32 -0.99 -23.23
N ILE A 90 0.24 -0.26 -22.26
CA ILE A 90 0.76 1.10 -22.48
C ILE A 90 1.88 1.08 -23.51
N LYS A 91 2.81 0.13 -23.37
CA LYS A 91 3.93 -0.07 -24.31
C LYS A 91 3.41 -0.26 -25.73
N ARG A 92 2.47 -1.18 -25.94
CA ARG A 92 1.86 -1.44 -27.25
C ARG A 92 1.18 -0.20 -27.82
N LYS A 93 0.37 0.52 -27.02
CA LYS A 93 -0.31 1.74 -27.49
C LYS A 93 0.66 2.82 -27.90
N LYS A 94 1.76 3.02 -27.18
CA LYS A 94 2.80 3.98 -27.59
C LYS A 94 3.42 3.65 -28.94
N GLU A 95 3.70 2.38 -29.21
CA GLU A 95 4.22 1.95 -30.51
C GLU A 95 3.17 2.15 -31.62
N GLU A 96 1.89 1.83 -31.36
CA GLU A 96 0.79 2.12 -32.31
C GLU A 96 0.70 3.61 -32.64
N TYR A 97 0.82 4.51 -31.64
CA TYR A 97 0.80 5.96 -31.88
C TYR A 97 1.98 6.44 -32.71
N LYS A 98 3.20 5.97 -32.41
CA LYS A 98 4.41 6.31 -33.19
C LYS A 98 4.28 5.89 -34.66
N ASN A 99 3.69 4.72 -34.92
CA ASN A 99 3.50 4.21 -36.27
C ASN A 99 2.42 4.99 -37.04
N LYS A 100 1.45 5.60 -36.34
CA LYS A 100 0.35 6.36 -36.95
C LYS A 100 0.69 7.82 -37.22
N THR A 101 1.64 8.41 -36.50
CA THR A 101 2.12 9.76 -36.78
C THR A 101 3.15 9.69 -37.91
N PRO A 102 2.82 10.07 -39.16
CA PRO A 102 3.84 10.21 -40.19
C PRO A 102 4.88 11.22 -39.70
N LYS A 103 6.16 10.89 -39.85
CA LYS A 103 7.23 11.87 -39.62
C LYS A 103 6.92 13.06 -40.53
N LYS A 104 6.59 14.21 -39.95
CA LYS A 104 6.60 15.48 -40.70
C LYS A 104 8.03 15.62 -41.22
N SER A 105 8.21 15.43 -42.52
CA SER A 105 9.46 15.75 -43.20
C SER A 105 9.79 17.22 -42.98
N PRO A 106 11.07 17.58 -42.80
CA PRO A 106 11.51 18.97 -42.66
C PRO A 106 11.07 19.85 -43.83
#